data_AF-A0AA37SYD4-F1
#
_entry.id   AF-A0AA37SYD4-F1
#
_cell.length_a   1.000
_cell.length_b   1.000
_cell.length_c   1.000
_cell.angle_alpha   90.00
_cell.angle_beta   90.00
_cell.angle_gamma   90.00
#
_symmetry.space_group_name_H-M   'P 1'
#
loop_
_entity.id
_entity.type
_entity.pdbx_description
1 polymer ?
#
loop_
_entity_poly.entity_id
_entity_poly.type
_entity_poly.pdbx_seq_one_letter_code
_entity_poly.pdbx_strand_id
1 'polypeptide(L)' 'MSRAHSKGYQAGINGRSKDVCPFQTSDARSQWLGGWREALSDRQIGLSLR' A
#
# COMPACT_ATOMS: atom_id res chain seq x y z
N MET A 1 12.20 -2.64 5.27
CA MET A 1 11.14 -1.96 4.47
C MET A 1 11.79 -1.21 3.32
N SER A 2 11.44 -1.49 2.07
CA SER A 2 11.90 -0.66 0.95
C SER A 2 11.17 0.69 0.92
N ARG A 3 11.80 1.74 0.40
CA ARG A 3 11.17 3.07 0.23
C ARG A 3 9.89 3.00 -0.61
N ALA A 4 9.82 2.10 -1.58
CA ALA A 4 8.61 1.87 -2.37
C ALA A 4 7.49 1.27 -1.51
N HIS A 5 7.83 0.32 -0.64
CA HIS A 5 6.91 -0.33 0.29
C HIS A 5 6.24 0.66 1.25
N SER A 6 7.05 1.48 1.94
CA SER A 6 6.53 2.47 2.89
C SER A 6 5.61 3.50 2.20
N LYS A 7 5.94 3.89 0.96
CA LYS A 7 5.07 4.76 0.15
C LYS A 7 3.75 4.08 -0.23
N GLY A 8 3.78 2.78 -0.53
CA GLY A 8 2.59 1.98 -0.80
C GLY A 8 1.65 1.93 0.39
N TYR A 9 2.21 1.64 1.57
CA TYR A 9 1.48 1.62 2.83
C TYR A 9 0.80 2.96 3.12
N GLN A 10 1.55 4.07 3.03
CA GLN A 10 0.97 5.41 3.21
C GLN A 10 -0.15 5.71 2.20
N ALA A 11 -0.01 5.28 0.95
CA ALA A 11 -1.07 5.45 -0.05
C ALA A 11 -2.34 4.65 0.30
N GLY A 12 -2.18 3.42 0.80
CA GLY A 12 -3.29 2.57 1.22
C GLY A 12 -4.02 3.10 2.45
N ILE A 13 -3.30 3.58 3.47
CA ILE A 13 -3.89 4.20 4.67
C ILE A 13 -4.70 5.45 4.29
N ASN A 14 -4.18 6.24 3.35
CA ASN A 14 -4.87 7.43 2.83
C ASN A 14 -6.04 7.09 1.88
N GLY A 15 -6.35 5.81 1.64
CA GLY A 15 -7.44 5.38 0.76
C GLY A 15 -7.22 5.67 -0.73
N ARG A 16 -5.97 5.85 -1.17
CA ARG A 16 -5.66 6.09 -2.59
C ARG A 16 -5.71 4.77 -3.38
N SER A 17 -6.07 4.84 -4.67
CA SER A 17 -6.06 3.67 -5.55
C SER A 17 -4.65 3.13 -5.78
N LYS A 18 -4.53 1.84 -6.13
CA LYS A 18 -3.27 1.21 -6.54
C LYS A 18 -2.69 1.82 -7.83
N ASP A 19 -3.52 2.46 -8.64
CA ASP A 19 -3.13 3.06 -9.92
C ASP A 19 -2.27 4.31 -9.76
N VAL A 20 -2.25 4.92 -8.57
CA VAL A 20 -1.39 6.08 -8.27
C VAL A 20 0.08 5.70 -8.10
N CYS A 21 0.42 4.41 -8.19
CA CYS A 21 1.77 3.91 -8.06
C CYS A 21 2.71 4.61 -9.07
N PRO A 22 3.68 5.44 -8.62
CA PRO A 22 4.56 6.18 -9.52
C PRO A 22 5.64 5.30 -10.16
N PHE A 23 5.81 4.07 -9.67
CA PHE A 23 6.85 3.15 -10.11
C PHE A 23 6.43 2.39 -11.36
N GLN A 24 7.28 2.48 -12.39
CA GLN A 24 7.16 1.74 -13.64
C GLN A 24 7.98 0.44 -13.63
N THR A 25 9.02 0.35 -12.79
CA THR A 25 9.81 -0.88 -12.63
C THR A 25 9.05 -1.93 -11.84
N SER A 26 9.11 -3.18 -12.29
CA SER A 26 8.37 -4.32 -11.71
C SER A 26 8.69 -4.55 -10.23
N ASP A 27 9.97 -4.46 -9.83
CA ASP A 27 10.40 -4.63 -8.45
C ASP A 27 9.84 -3.56 -7.51
N ALA A 28 10.03 -2.28 -7.87
CA ALA A 28 9.55 -1.18 -7.03
C ALA A 28 8.02 -1.13 -7.00
N ARG A 29 7.36 -1.46 -8.11
CA ARG A 29 5.90 -1.61 -8.16
C ARG A 29 5.42 -2.74 -7.26
N SER A 30 6.07 -3.90 -7.29
CA SER A 30 5.73 -5.05 -6.42
C SER A 30 5.87 -4.70 -4.94
N GLN A 31 6.94 -4.00 -4.56
CA GLN A 31 7.16 -3.53 -3.20
C GLN A 31 6.09 -2.50 -2.78
N TRP A 32 5.76 -1.53 -3.64
CA TRP A 32 4.72 -0.54 -3.36
C TRP A 32 3.33 -1.20 -3.22
N LEU A 33 3.00 -2.15 -4.09
CA LEU A 33 1.74 -2.90 -4.01
C LEU A 33 1.67 -3.82 -2.79
N GLY A 34 2.81 -4.28 -2.26
CA GLY A 34 2.91 -4.99 -0.99
C GLY A 34 2.42 -4.13 0.17
N GLY A 35 3.08 -2.97 0.37
CA GLY A 35 2.70 -2.05 1.44
C GLY A 35 1.28 -1.53 1.31
N TRP A 36 0.79 -1.24 0.08
CA TRP A 36 -0.59 -0.81 -0.14
C TRP A 36 -1.62 -1.85 0.30
N ARG A 37 -1.36 -3.14 0.04
CA ARG A 37 -2.22 -4.24 0.49
C ARG A 37 -2.20 -4.39 2.01
N GLU A 38 -1.03 -4.29 2.64
CA GLU A 38 -0.92 -4.31 4.11
C GLU A 38 -1.75 -3.19 4.75
N ALA A 39 -1.66 -1.97 4.23
CA ALA A 39 -2.45 -0.85 4.74
C ALA A 39 -3.97 -1.06 4.60
N LEU A 40 -4.42 -1.71 3.52
CA LEU A 40 -5.84 -2.07 3.37
C LEU A 40 -6.25 -3.15 4.36
N SER A 41 -5.43 -4.18 4.55
CA SER A 41 -5.66 -5.22 5.54
C SER A 41 -5.77 -4.61 6.94
N ASP A 42 -4.85 -3.74 7.33
CA ASP A 42 -4.88 -3.06 8.65
C ASP A 42 -6.13 -2.20 8.81
N ARG A 43 -6.50 -1.44 7.77
CA ARG A 43 -7.72 -0.63 7.77
C ARG A 43 -8.97 -1.50 7.89
N GLN A 44 -9.00 -2.63 7.19
CA GLN A 44 -10.13 -3.57 7.22
C GLN A 44 -10.22 -4.30 8.56
N ILE A 45 -9.10 -4.69 9.17
CA ILE A 45 -9.04 -5.26 10.52
C ILE A 45 -9.56 -4.24 11.55
N GLY A 46 -9.12 -2.98 11.46
CA GLY A 46 -9.63 -1.91 12.33
C GLY A 46 -11.12 -1.59 12.12
N LEU A 47 -11.65 -1.81 10.91
CA LEU A 47 -13.08 -1.70 10.60
C LEU A 47 -13.89 -2.93 11.07
N SER A 48 -13.27 -4.10 11.14
CA SER A 48 -13.94 -5.37 11.49
C SER A 48 -13.95 -5.66 13.00
N LEU A 49 -13.16 -4.92 13.80
CA LEU A 49 -13.18 -4.95 15.26
C LEU A 49 -14.23 -4.00 15.87
N ARG A 50 -15.30 -3.70 15.13
CA ARG A 50 -16.32 -2.71 15.51
C ARG A 50 -17.67 -3.35 15.79
#